data_AF-F4PTM9-F1
#
_entry.id   AF-F4PTM9-F1
#
_cell.length_a   1.000
_cell.length_b   1.000
_cell.length_c   1.000
_cell.angle_alpha   90.00
_cell.angle_beta   90.00
_cell.angle_gamma   90.00
#
_symmetry.space_group_name_H-M   'P 1'
#
loop_
_entity.id
_entity.type
_entity.pdbx_description
1 polymer ?
#
loop_
_entity_poly.entity_id
_entity_poly.type
_entity_poly.pdbx_seq_one_letter_code
_entity_poly.pdbx_strand_id
1 'polypeptide(L)'
;MDQQQLRRIQAISSHLTANSELEACPTSATSLPELAIRAQTQRNALNTKTLKGLEELKTLIGKDIGISDYLKITQDRVNDFAAATGDFQWIHVDPERAKEESPFGGPIAHGFLTLSLAPMFAEEIMPNVEGVKYGVNMGFNKVRFLSPVPIGAKVRCKFTLQDLQEVTGGAQAVIKLTFEVEDSQKPAAICEWLIRYYSATSYKYNQYSTTSQRWLLCAELSGNY
;
A
#
# COMPACT_ATOMS: atom_id res chain seq x y z
N MET A 1 29.19 6.07 -8.23
CA MET A 1 28.05 7.03 -8.22
C MET A 1 28.53 8.29 -8.91
N ASP A 2 27.84 8.71 -9.98
CA ASP A 2 28.32 9.78 -10.85
C ASP A 2 28.12 11.18 -10.24
N GLN A 3 29.06 12.08 -10.53
CA GLN A 3 29.11 13.48 -10.13
C GLN A 3 27.85 14.26 -10.55
N GLN A 4 27.17 13.84 -11.62
CA GLN A 4 25.89 14.44 -12.04
C GLN A 4 24.73 14.07 -11.11
N GLN A 5 24.72 12.84 -10.56
CA GLN A 5 23.72 12.44 -9.55
C GLN A 5 23.96 13.13 -8.20
N LEU A 6 25.22 13.30 -7.80
CA LEU A 6 25.56 14.01 -6.56
C LEU A 6 25.13 15.49 -6.58
N ARG A 7 25.32 16.19 -7.71
CA ARG A 7 24.86 17.57 -7.88
C ARG A 7 23.34 17.71 -7.84
N ARG A 8 22.60 16.73 -8.39
CA ARG A 8 21.13 16.70 -8.33
C ARG A 8 20.63 16.50 -6.90
N ILE A 9 21.27 15.62 -6.13
CA ILE A 9 20.91 15.37 -4.73
C ILE A 9 21.20 16.60 -3.86
N GLN A 10 22.33 17.28 -4.08
CA GLN A 10 22.68 18.50 -3.35
C GLN A 10 21.74 19.67 -3.66
N ALA A 11 21.30 19.82 -4.92
CA ALA A 11 20.31 20.84 -5.32
C ALA A 11 18.92 20.58 -4.70
N ILE A 12 18.52 19.32 -4.57
CA ILE A 12 17.27 18.93 -3.89
C ILE A 12 17.36 19.23 -2.38
N SER A 13 18.50 18.93 -1.75
CA SER A 13 18.73 19.20 -0.33
C SER A 13 18.70 20.70 0.03
N SER A 14 19.25 21.55 -0.84
CA SER A 14 19.21 23.01 -0.65
C SER A 14 17.83 23.63 -0.84
N HIS A 15 16.94 23.00 -1.62
CA HIS A 15 15.56 23.46 -1.75
C HIS A 15 14.65 23.02 -0.59
N LEU A 16 14.95 21.89 0.06
CA LEU A 16 14.18 21.37 1.18
C LEU A 16 14.37 22.16 2.49
N THR A 17 15.43 22.97 2.59
CA THR A 17 15.75 23.75 3.80
C THR A 17 15.25 25.19 3.78
N ALA A 18 14.66 25.65 2.66
CA ALA A 18 14.33 27.07 2.47
C ALA A 18 12.88 27.48 2.78
N ASN A 19 11.92 26.55 2.90
CA ASN A 19 10.50 26.90 3.07
C ASN A 19 9.90 26.20 4.29
N SER A 20 10.08 26.81 5.46
CA SER A 20 9.47 26.40 6.73
C SER A 20 8.26 27.27 7.07
N GLU A 21 7.30 27.43 6.15
CA GLU A 21 5.98 27.97 6.47
C GLU A 21 4.89 27.12 5.81
N LEU A 22 3.93 26.71 6.64
CA LEU A 22 2.77 25.89 6.31
C LEU A 22 1.81 26.66 5.40
N GLU A 23 2.06 26.65 4.08
CA GLU A 23 1.03 26.98 3.09
C GLU A 23 0.44 25.70 2.47
N ALA A 24 -0.88 25.66 2.38
CA ALA A 24 -1.65 24.56 1.82
C ALA A 24 -1.15 24.21 0.41
N CYS A 25 -0.75 22.96 0.21
CA CYS A 25 -0.14 22.45 -1.02
C CYS A 25 -1.05 22.65 -2.25
N PRO A 26 -0.55 23.22 -3.37
CA PRO A 26 -1.38 23.56 -4.53
C PRO A 26 -1.88 22.31 -5.26
N THR A 27 -3.13 22.38 -5.74
CA THR A 27 -3.91 21.31 -6.37
C THR A 27 -3.47 20.91 -7.79
N SER A 28 -2.29 21.31 -8.25
CA SER A 28 -1.90 21.34 -9.68
C SER A 28 -0.83 20.33 -10.11
N ALA A 29 -0.59 19.25 -9.36
CA ALA A 29 0.35 18.22 -9.79
C ALA A 29 -0.13 17.54 -11.09
N THR A 30 0.69 17.55 -12.15
CA THR A 30 0.30 17.07 -13.50
C THR A 30 1.14 15.89 -13.99
N SER A 31 2.23 15.56 -13.29
CA SER A 31 3.09 14.43 -13.64
C SER A 31 3.13 13.34 -12.54
N LEU A 32 3.36 12.08 -12.94
CA LEU A 32 3.47 10.95 -12.00
C LEU A 32 4.53 11.19 -10.91
N PRO A 33 5.72 11.75 -11.17
CA PRO A 33 6.68 12.09 -10.13
C PRO A 33 6.13 13.10 -9.11
N GLU A 34 5.44 14.15 -9.56
CA GLU A 34 4.82 15.13 -8.66
C GLU A 34 3.69 14.52 -7.83
N LEU A 35 2.87 13.66 -8.44
CA LEU A 35 1.82 12.92 -7.73
C LEU A 35 2.42 11.99 -6.67
N ALA A 36 3.51 11.28 -6.98
CA ALA A 36 4.21 10.41 -6.04
C ALA A 36 4.82 11.20 -4.88
N ILE A 37 5.47 12.33 -5.16
CA ILE A 37 6.03 13.23 -4.13
C ILE A 37 4.91 13.78 -3.26
N ARG A 38 3.80 14.21 -3.85
CA ARG A 38 2.63 14.71 -3.11
C ARG A 38 2.05 13.62 -2.20
N ALA A 39 1.81 12.42 -2.72
CA ALA A 39 1.30 11.30 -1.94
C ALA A 39 2.23 10.97 -0.76
N GLN A 40 3.54 10.87 -1.01
CA GLN A 40 4.52 10.62 0.04
C GLN A 40 4.60 11.76 1.07
N THR A 41 4.44 13.01 0.65
CA THR A 41 4.47 14.18 1.54
C THR A 41 3.22 14.24 2.41
N GLN A 42 2.04 14.03 1.81
CA GLN A 42 0.78 13.91 2.54
C GLN A 42 0.81 12.74 3.53
N ARG A 43 1.37 11.59 3.13
CA ARG A 43 1.62 10.46 4.01
C ARG A 43 2.44 10.85 5.22
N ASN A 44 3.59 11.50 5.01
CA ASN A 44 4.48 11.90 6.11
C ASN A 44 3.82 12.93 7.05
N ALA A 45 2.91 13.77 6.54
CA ALA A 45 2.20 14.76 7.34
C ALA A 45 1.04 14.16 8.15
N LEU A 46 0.31 13.18 7.59
CA LEU A 46 -0.85 12.54 8.23
C LEU A 46 -0.43 11.41 9.17
N ASN A 47 0.61 10.65 8.81
CA ASN A 47 1.06 9.48 9.55
C ASN A 47 2.10 9.86 10.62
N THR A 48 1.60 10.32 11.77
CA THR A 48 2.42 10.71 12.92
C THR A 48 2.86 9.53 13.79
N LYS A 49 2.37 8.31 13.50
CA LYS A 49 2.64 7.13 14.33
C LYS A 49 3.80 6.31 13.74
N THR A 50 4.96 6.44 14.37
CA THR A 50 6.12 5.59 14.10
C THR A 50 6.28 4.53 15.17
N LEU A 51 6.38 3.27 14.76
CA LEU A 51 6.64 2.12 15.62
C LEU A 51 8.13 1.75 15.56
N LYS A 52 8.72 1.41 16.69
CA LYS A 52 10.11 0.97 16.83
C LYS A 52 10.25 -0.51 16.46
N GLY A 53 10.18 -0.78 15.16
CA GLY A 53 10.37 -2.11 14.60
C GLY A 53 9.12 -3.00 14.62
N LEU A 54 9.29 -4.21 14.08
CA LEU A 54 8.19 -5.17 13.89
C LEU A 54 7.60 -5.68 15.20
N GLU A 55 8.37 -5.66 16.31
CA GLU A 55 7.86 -6.07 17.63
C GLU A 55 6.73 -5.17 18.12
N GLU A 56 6.84 -3.85 17.93
CA GLU A 56 5.75 -2.94 18.27
C GLU A 56 4.54 -3.14 17.36
N LEU A 57 4.75 -3.48 16.09
CA LEU A 57 3.66 -3.81 15.17
C LEU A 57 2.88 -5.05 15.63
N LYS A 58 3.56 -6.09 16.17
CA LYS A 58 2.89 -7.27 16.75
C LYS A 58 1.92 -6.91 17.87
N THR A 59 2.19 -5.84 18.63
CA THR A 59 1.29 -5.42 19.72
C THR A 59 -0.08 -4.92 19.23
N LEU A 60 -0.22 -4.70 17.92
CA LEU A 60 -1.48 -4.32 17.26
C LEU A 60 -2.29 -5.51 16.75
N ILE A 61 -1.79 -6.76 16.87
CA ILE A 61 -2.53 -7.95 16.46
C ILE A 61 -3.88 -8.01 17.21
N GLY A 62 -4.96 -8.24 16.45
CA GLY A 62 -6.33 -8.25 16.93
C GLY A 62 -6.96 -6.87 17.15
N LYS A 63 -6.23 -5.76 16.92
CA LYS A 63 -6.70 -4.40 17.14
C LYS A 63 -6.98 -3.67 15.84
N ASP A 64 -7.91 -2.72 15.91
CA ASP A 64 -8.12 -1.75 14.86
C ASP A 64 -6.90 -0.80 14.81
N ILE A 65 -6.29 -0.70 13.63
CA ILE A 65 -5.14 0.18 13.37
C ILE A 65 -5.65 1.62 13.17
N GLY A 66 -6.72 1.75 12.39
CA GLY A 66 -7.35 3.03 12.08
C GLY A 66 -8.40 2.89 10.99
N ILE A 67 -9.00 4.03 10.64
CA ILE A 67 -10.00 4.18 9.60
C ILE A 67 -9.69 5.43 8.79
N SER A 68 -9.67 5.30 7.46
CA SER A 68 -9.33 6.42 6.57
C SER A 68 -10.42 7.48 6.53
N ASP A 69 -10.04 8.66 6.08
CA ASP A 69 -10.95 9.65 5.55
C ASP A 69 -11.73 9.10 4.35
N TYR A 70 -12.84 9.77 4.07
CA TYR A 70 -13.72 9.46 2.96
C TYR A 70 -13.16 9.96 1.63
N LEU A 71 -13.06 9.06 0.65
CA LEU A 71 -12.75 9.34 -0.75
C LEU A 71 -14.01 9.33 -1.60
N LYS A 72 -14.31 10.44 -2.29
CA LYS A 72 -15.39 10.48 -3.29
C LYS A 72 -15.00 9.68 -4.54
N ILE A 73 -15.89 8.80 -4.98
CA ILE A 73 -15.72 8.01 -6.20
C ILE A 73 -16.37 8.75 -7.37
N THR A 74 -15.56 9.15 -8.35
CA THR A 74 -16.00 9.91 -9.53
C THR A 74 -16.07 9.02 -10.77
N GLN A 75 -16.83 9.44 -11.76
CA GLN A 75 -16.89 8.75 -13.06
C GLN A 75 -15.51 8.72 -13.72
N ASP A 76 -14.75 9.81 -13.68
CA ASP A 76 -13.41 9.87 -14.27
C ASP A 76 -12.47 8.80 -13.73
N ARG A 77 -12.45 8.59 -12.40
CA ARG A 77 -11.64 7.53 -11.79
C ARG A 77 -12.06 6.14 -12.27
N VAL A 78 -13.36 5.93 -12.47
CA VAL A 78 -13.91 4.66 -12.97
C VAL A 78 -13.55 4.45 -14.44
N ASN A 79 -13.60 5.51 -15.25
CA ASN A 79 -13.19 5.48 -16.64
C ASN A 79 -11.68 5.24 -16.78
N ASP A 80 -10.85 5.90 -15.96
CA ASP A 80 -9.40 5.69 -15.92
C ASP A 80 -9.06 4.25 -15.53
N PHE A 81 -9.77 3.69 -14.55
CA PHE A 81 -9.60 2.30 -14.14
C PHE A 81 -10.01 1.33 -15.25
N ALA A 82 -11.12 1.60 -15.95
CA ALA A 82 -11.55 0.82 -17.11
C ALA A 82 -10.49 0.88 -18.23
N ALA A 83 -9.95 2.06 -18.52
CA ALA A 83 -8.88 2.23 -19.50
C ALA A 83 -7.60 1.48 -19.12
N ALA A 84 -7.23 1.48 -17.83
CA ALA A 84 -6.04 0.78 -17.34
C ALA A 84 -6.18 -0.75 -17.34
N THR A 85 -7.39 -1.27 -17.17
CA THR A 85 -7.65 -2.72 -17.01
C THR A 85 -8.27 -3.39 -18.24
N GLY A 86 -8.85 -2.60 -19.14
CA GLY A 86 -9.65 -3.09 -20.26
C GLY A 86 -11.09 -3.49 -19.89
N ASP A 87 -11.52 -3.31 -18.63
CA ASP A 87 -12.89 -3.63 -18.21
C ASP A 87 -13.84 -2.45 -18.48
N PHE A 88 -14.38 -2.44 -19.70
CA PHE A 88 -15.38 -1.47 -20.17
C PHE A 88 -16.82 -1.97 -20.05
N GLN A 89 -17.11 -2.86 -19.10
CA GLN A 89 -18.48 -3.32 -18.90
C GLN A 89 -19.42 -2.11 -18.62
N TRP A 90 -20.54 -2.06 -19.34
CA TRP A 90 -21.44 -0.89 -19.41
C TRP A 90 -21.94 -0.38 -18.06
N ILE A 91 -22.14 -1.26 -17.07
CA ILE A 91 -22.57 -0.86 -15.70
C ILE A 91 -21.57 0.07 -14.99
N HIS A 92 -20.35 0.20 -15.51
CA HIS A 92 -19.30 1.06 -14.98
C HIS A 92 -19.12 2.34 -15.80
N VAL A 93 -19.11 2.22 -17.13
CA VAL A 93 -18.59 3.27 -18.04
C VAL A 93 -19.65 3.92 -18.93
N ASP A 94 -20.89 3.41 -18.95
CA ASP A 94 -21.99 3.97 -19.74
C ASP A 94 -23.09 4.50 -18.79
N PRO A 95 -23.02 5.78 -18.35
CA PRO A 95 -23.95 6.32 -17.37
C PRO A 95 -25.40 6.35 -17.84
N GLU A 96 -25.64 6.58 -19.14
CA GLU A 96 -26.99 6.66 -19.71
C GLU A 96 -27.63 5.29 -19.66
N ARG A 97 -26.96 4.29 -20.24
CA ARG A 97 -27.45 2.92 -20.20
C ARG A 97 -27.53 2.37 -18.78
N ALA A 98 -26.55 2.68 -17.92
CA ALA A 98 -26.58 2.27 -16.52
C ALA A 98 -27.78 2.86 -15.77
N LYS A 99 -28.20 4.09 -16.07
CA LYS A 99 -29.39 4.67 -15.44
C LYS A 99 -30.69 3.99 -15.89
N GLU A 100 -30.75 3.54 -17.15
CA GLU A 100 -31.95 2.94 -17.75
C GLU A 100 -32.08 1.44 -17.47
N GLU A 101 -30.98 0.69 -17.58
CA GLU A 101 -30.99 -0.78 -17.57
C GLU A 101 -30.41 -1.39 -16.30
N SER A 102 -29.59 -0.66 -15.52
CA SER A 102 -28.89 -1.26 -14.38
C SER A 102 -29.84 -1.51 -13.21
N PRO A 103 -29.75 -2.67 -12.53
CA PRO A 103 -30.48 -2.90 -11.28
C PRO A 103 -30.00 -1.98 -10.14
N PHE A 104 -28.91 -1.24 -10.34
CA PHE A 104 -28.34 -0.30 -9.36
C PHE A 104 -28.85 1.14 -9.52
N GLY A 105 -29.63 1.44 -10.57
CA GLY A 105 -30.20 2.77 -10.81
C GLY A 105 -29.19 3.81 -11.33
N GLY A 106 -28.04 3.38 -11.83
CA GLY A 106 -26.95 4.22 -12.33
C GLY A 106 -25.63 3.45 -12.42
N PRO A 107 -24.55 4.12 -12.87
CA PRO A 107 -23.24 3.51 -12.92
C PRO A 107 -22.72 3.22 -11.50
N ILE A 108 -21.91 2.17 -11.38
CA ILE A 108 -21.25 1.78 -10.14
C ILE A 108 -19.76 1.57 -10.39
N ALA A 109 -18.93 1.77 -9.37
CA ALA A 109 -17.50 1.49 -9.45
C ALA A 109 -17.22 0.01 -9.67
N HIS A 110 -16.11 -0.32 -10.34
CA HIS A 110 -15.60 -1.69 -10.39
C HIS A 110 -15.30 -2.20 -8.97
N GLY A 111 -15.60 -3.47 -8.71
CA GLY A 111 -15.17 -4.12 -7.47
C GLY A 111 -13.65 -4.09 -7.32
N PHE A 112 -12.91 -4.36 -8.41
CA PHE A 112 -11.45 -4.29 -8.40
C PHE A 112 -10.90 -2.89 -8.21
N LEU A 113 -11.60 -1.84 -8.68
CA LEU A 113 -11.23 -0.47 -8.34
C LEU A 113 -11.32 -0.27 -6.82
N THR A 114 -12.45 -0.64 -6.20
CA THR A 114 -12.64 -0.52 -4.75
C THR A 114 -11.52 -1.23 -3.98
N LEU A 115 -11.18 -2.46 -4.36
CA LEU A 115 -10.09 -3.23 -3.75
C LEU A 115 -8.72 -2.55 -3.95
N SER A 116 -8.48 -1.99 -5.14
CA SER A 116 -7.22 -1.32 -5.49
C SER A 116 -6.97 0.00 -4.77
N LEU A 117 -7.97 0.54 -4.06
CA LEU A 117 -7.81 1.71 -3.20
C LEU A 117 -7.12 1.37 -1.86
N ALA A 118 -7.00 0.08 -1.50
CA ALA A 118 -6.37 -0.34 -0.25
C ALA A 118 -4.97 0.27 -0.01
N PRO A 119 -4.04 0.29 -0.98
CA PRO A 119 -2.72 0.88 -0.77
C PRO A 119 -2.78 2.38 -0.50
N MET A 120 -3.67 3.11 -1.19
CA MET A 120 -3.87 4.56 -0.95
C MET A 120 -4.34 4.83 0.48
N PHE A 121 -5.37 4.11 0.94
CA PHE A 121 -5.86 4.26 2.32
C PHE A 121 -4.84 3.79 3.36
N ALA A 122 -4.01 2.80 3.02
CA ALA A 122 -2.95 2.33 3.90
C ALA A 122 -1.87 3.40 4.14
N GLU A 123 -1.65 4.31 3.19
CA GLU A 123 -0.72 5.42 3.39
C GLU A 123 -1.16 6.32 4.55
N GLU A 124 -2.45 6.53 4.70
CA GLU A 124 -3.03 7.34 5.77
C GLU A 124 -3.02 6.59 7.12
N ILE A 125 -3.27 5.27 7.09
CA ILE A 125 -3.63 4.50 8.28
C ILE A 125 -2.51 3.65 8.86
N MET A 126 -1.65 3.06 8.02
CA MET A 126 -0.64 2.12 8.49
C MET A 126 0.53 2.90 9.10
N PRO A 127 0.94 2.61 10.35
CA PRO A 127 2.05 3.32 10.98
C PRO A 127 3.36 3.08 10.23
N ASN A 128 4.26 4.06 10.27
CA ASN A 128 5.64 3.85 9.85
C ASN A 128 6.30 2.86 10.80
N VAL A 129 7.05 1.89 10.29
CA VAL A 129 7.75 0.89 11.11
C VAL A 129 9.24 1.01 10.88
N GLU A 130 9.98 1.39 11.91
CA GLU A 130 11.44 1.51 11.83
C GLU A 130 12.06 0.18 11.36
N GLY A 131 13.05 0.29 10.47
CA GLY A 131 13.73 -0.88 9.92
C GLY A 131 13.03 -1.56 8.73
N VAL A 132 11.72 -1.33 8.51
CA VAL A 132 11.00 -1.75 7.30
C VAL A 132 11.37 -0.83 6.13
N LYS A 133 11.66 -1.41 4.97
CA LYS A 133 12.08 -0.68 3.75
C LYS A 133 10.96 -0.55 2.73
N TYR A 134 10.22 -1.62 2.51
CA TYR A 134 9.08 -1.64 1.60
C TYR A 134 8.15 -2.81 1.96
N GLY A 135 6.90 -2.67 1.53
CA GLY A 135 5.89 -3.72 1.57
C GLY A 135 5.59 -4.23 0.17
N VAL A 136 5.44 -5.54 0.01
CA VAL A 136 4.96 -6.16 -1.23
C VAL A 136 3.58 -6.74 -0.98
N ASN A 137 2.64 -6.44 -1.88
CA ASN A 137 1.34 -7.08 -1.90
C ASN A 137 1.52 -8.55 -2.30
N MET A 138 1.31 -9.47 -1.36
CA MET A 138 1.41 -10.91 -1.59
C MET A 138 0.07 -11.51 -2.04
N GLY A 139 -0.96 -10.68 -2.20
CA GLY A 139 -2.30 -11.06 -2.61
C GLY A 139 -3.33 -10.87 -1.51
N PHE A 140 -4.43 -11.58 -1.65
CA PHE A 140 -5.55 -11.56 -0.71
C PHE A 140 -5.97 -13.00 -0.45
N ASN A 141 -6.40 -13.29 0.78
CA ASN A 141 -7.11 -14.54 1.06
C ASN A 141 -8.57 -14.38 0.58
N LYS A 142 -9.51 -14.21 1.51
CA LYS A 142 -10.92 -14.02 1.17
C LYS A 142 -11.16 -12.58 0.73
N VAL A 143 -11.88 -12.41 -0.38
CA VAL A 143 -12.43 -11.12 -0.85
C VAL A 143 -13.93 -11.30 -1.08
N ARG A 144 -14.76 -10.36 -0.62
CA ARG A 144 -16.19 -10.32 -0.91
C ARG A 144 -16.63 -8.89 -1.20
N PHE A 145 -17.35 -8.71 -2.31
CA PHE A 145 -18.05 -7.47 -2.65
C PHE A 145 -19.52 -7.65 -2.24
N LEU A 146 -19.96 -6.88 -1.25
CA LEU A 146 -21.22 -7.12 -0.54
C LEU A 146 -22.31 -6.12 -0.93
N SER A 147 -21.94 -4.91 -1.34
CA SER A 147 -22.84 -3.91 -1.91
C SER A 147 -22.13 -3.11 -3.00
N PRO A 148 -22.87 -2.61 -4.01
CA PRO A 148 -22.28 -1.75 -5.02
C PRO A 148 -21.79 -0.42 -4.42
N VAL A 149 -20.88 0.24 -5.13
CA VAL A 149 -20.44 1.61 -4.84
C VAL A 149 -20.96 2.51 -5.95
N PRO A 150 -22.07 3.24 -5.75
CA PRO A 150 -22.59 4.18 -6.75
C PRO A 150 -21.59 5.29 -7.07
N ILE A 151 -21.58 5.76 -8.31
CA ILE A 151 -20.80 6.95 -8.66
C ILE A 151 -21.30 8.16 -7.87
N GLY A 152 -20.36 8.94 -7.35
CA GLY A 152 -20.62 10.08 -6.47
C GLY A 152 -20.61 9.74 -4.98
N ALA A 153 -20.71 8.46 -4.62
CA ALA A 153 -20.62 8.01 -3.23
C ALA A 153 -19.21 8.24 -2.66
N LYS A 154 -19.11 8.33 -1.33
CA LYS A 154 -17.82 8.36 -0.64
C LYS A 154 -17.50 7.03 0.01
N VAL A 155 -16.26 6.58 -0.14
CA VAL A 155 -15.76 5.31 0.40
C VAL A 155 -14.60 5.57 1.34
N ARG A 156 -14.55 4.84 2.45
CA ARG A 156 -13.38 4.78 3.36
C ARG A 156 -13.03 3.32 3.67
N CYS A 157 -11.86 3.10 4.27
CA CYS A 157 -11.42 1.76 4.64
C CYS A 157 -10.97 1.68 6.09
N LYS A 158 -11.48 0.68 6.82
CA LYS A 158 -11.05 0.32 8.16
C LYS A 158 -10.03 -0.82 8.11
N PHE A 159 -8.94 -0.68 8.87
CA PHE A 159 -7.83 -1.62 8.93
C PHE A 159 -7.74 -2.28 10.30
N THR A 160 -7.67 -3.61 10.33
CA THR A 160 -7.43 -4.40 11.55
C THR A 160 -6.29 -5.38 11.30
N LEU A 161 -5.22 -5.35 12.10
CA LEU A 161 -4.14 -6.33 11.97
C LEU A 161 -4.62 -7.67 12.54
N GLN A 162 -4.76 -8.69 11.69
CA GLN A 162 -5.21 -10.02 12.14
C GLN A 162 -4.05 -10.90 12.57
N ASP A 163 -2.93 -10.85 11.84
CA ASP A 163 -1.78 -11.69 12.11
C ASP A 163 -0.50 -11.00 11.61
N LEU A 164 0.63 -11.33 12.24
CA LEU A 164 1.97 -10.92 11.82
C LEU A 164 2.97 -12.02 12.15
N GLN A 165 3.45 -12.69 11.11
CA GLN A 165 4.41 -13.78 11.22
C GLN A 165 5.80 -13.30 10.79
N GLU A 166 6.82 -13.59 11.58
CA GLU A 166 8.20 -13.37 11.14
C GLU A 166 8.54 -14.30 9.97
N VAL A 167 9.24 -13.75 8.99
CA VAL A 167 9.81 -14.50 7.87
C VAL A 167 11.25 -14.06 7.66
N THR A 168 12.05 -14.86 6.97
CA THR A 168 13.42 -14.48 6.63
C THR A 168 13.45 -13.10 5.95
N GLY A 169 14.13 -12.14 6.57
CA GLY A 169 14.26 -10.78 6.05
C GLY A 169 13.13 -9.82 6.43
N GLY A 170 12.11 -10.23 7.19
CA GLY A 170 11.06 -9.32 7.65
C GLY A 170 9.83 -10.02 8.24
N ALA A 171 8.63 -9.64 7.81
CA ALA A 171 7.38 -10.21 8.32
C ALA A 171 6.28 -10.31 7.26
N GLN A 172 5.40 -11.28 7.43
CA GLN A 172 4.16 -11.46 6.69
C GLN A 172 2.99 -10.98 7.55
N ALA A 173 2.30 -9.93 7.12
CA ALA A 173 1.09 -9.43 7.76
C ALA A 173 -0.17 -9.97 7.07
N VAL A 174 -1.21 -10.19 7.85
CA VAL A 174 -2.60 -10.38 7.39
C VAL A 174 -3.42 -9.23 7.97
N ILE A 175 -4.00 -8.41 7.09
CA ILE A 175 -4.75 -7.22 7.48
C ILE A 175 -6.18 -7.36 6.97
N LYS A 176 -7.16 -7.34 7.87
CA LYS A 176 -8.56 -7.24 7.48
C LYS A 176 -8.87 -5.82 7.04
N LEU A 177 -9.44 -5.69 5.87
CA LEU A 177 -9.97 -4.46 5.32
C LEU A 177 -11.49 -4.52 5.28
N THR A 178 -12.14 -3.44 5.71
CA THR A 178 -13.58 -3.24 5.55
C THR A 178 -13.80 -1.90 4.86
N PHE A 179 -14.29 -1.96 3.63
CA PHE A 179 -14.63 -0.79 2.82
C PHE A 179 -16.06 -0.37 3.12
N GLU A 180 -16.24 0.85 3.61
CA GLU A 180 -17.53 1.41 3.99
C GLU A 180 -17.93 2.50 3.00
N VAL A 181 -19.21 2.56 2.66
CA VAL A 181 -19.79 3.65 1.88
C VAL A 181 -20.51 4.60 2.85
N GLU A 182 -20.32 5.90 2.69
CA GLU A 182 -21.05 6.93 3.45
C GLU A 182 -22.55 6.66 3.37
N ASP A 183 -23.24 6.76 4.52
CA ASP A 183 -24.68 6.50 4.70
C ASP A 183 -25.18 5.09 4.34
N SER A 184 -24.29 4.11 4.08
CA SER A 184 -24.65 2.71 3.89
C SER A 184 -24.47 1.88 5.16
N GLN A 185 -25.46 1.06 5.50
CA GLN A 185 -25.34 0.08 6.60
C GLN A 185 -24.53 -1.15 6.21
N LYS A 186 -24.44 -1.47 4.92
CA LYS A 186 -23.66 -2.62 4.42
C LYS A 186 -22.32 -2.13 3.86
N PRO A 187 -21.20 -2.77 4.22
CA PRO A 187 -19.91 -2.44 3.63
C PRO A 187 -19.90 -2.80 2.14
N ALA A 188 -19.16 -2.03 1.34
CA ALA A 188 -18.94 -2.33 -0.08
C ALA A 188 -18.16 -3.63 -0.26
N ALA A 189 -17.08 -3.79 0.50
CA ALA A 189 -16.22 -4.95 0.41
C ALA A 189 -15.58 -5.30 1.76
N ILE A 190 -15.28 -6.58 1.96
CA ILE A 190 -14.44 -7.07 3.05
C ILE A 190 -13.39 -7.98 2.44
N CYS A 191 -12.12 -7.78 2.83
CA CYS A 191 -11.04 -8.67 2.43
C CYS A 191 -9.97 -8.86 3.49
N GLU A 192 -9.18 -9.91 3.31
CA GLU A 192 -7.96 -10.18 4.07
C GLU A 192 -6.76 -9.94 3.15
N TRP A 193 -6.04 -8.84 3.39
CA TRP A 193 -4.93 -8.39 2.60
C TRP A 193 -3.60 -8.91 3.15
N LEU A 194 -2.78 -9.50 2.28
CA LEU A 194 -1.48 -10.05 2.61
C LEU A 194 -0.36 -9.08 2.21
N ILE A 195 0.38 -8.56 3.19
CA ILE A 195 1.52 -7.68 2.93
C ILE A 195 2.78 -8.32 3.48
N ARG A 196 3.82 -8.44 2.66
CA ARG A 196 5.16 -8.82 3.12
C ARG A 196 6.00 -7.58 3.33
N TYR A 197 6.38 -7.34 4.58
CA TYR A 197 7.36 -6.32 4.94
C TYR A 197 8.76 -6.87 4.82
N TYR A 198 9.63 -6.14 4.11
CA TYR A 198 11.05 -6.41 4.03
C TYR A 198 11.80 -5.41 4.91
N SER A 199 12.64 -5.90 5.80
CA SER A 199 13.45 -5.11 6.72
C SER A 199 14.93 -5.11 6.32
N ALA A 200 15.67 -4.09 6.73
CA ALA A 200 17.11 -4.04 6.50
C ALA A 200 17.91 -5.10 7.28
N THR A 201 17.29 -5.76 8.27
CA THR A 201 18.00 -6.66 9.19
C THR A 201 18.00 -8.09 8.68
N SER A 202 18.58 -8.32 7.51
CA SER A 202 19.16 -9.61 7.17
C SER A 202 20.67 -9.53 7.37
N TYR A 203 21.17 -9.64 8.62
CA TYR A 203 22.53 -10.17 8.89
C TYR A 203 22.79 -10.48 10.38
N LYS A 204 21.95 -11.30 11.02
CA LYS A 204 22.38 -12.13 12.16
C LYS A 204 21.75 -13.52 12.05
N TYR A 205 22.16 -14.26 11.01
CA TYR A 205 22.01 -15.72 10.98
C TYR A 205 23.25 -16.35 10.33
N ASN A 206 24.38 -16.31 11.05
CA ASN A 206 25.30 -17.45 11.13
C ASN A 206 26.30 -17.24 12.30
N GLN A 207 25.95 -17.68 13.51
CA GLN A 207 26.93 -17.90 14.59
C GLN A 207 27.02 -19.37 15.00
N TYR A 208 26.49 -20.29 14.17
CA TYR A 208 26.64 -21.73 14.39
C TYR A 208 26.75 -22.49 13.07
N SER A 209 27.89 -22.39 12.38
CA SER A 209 28.39 -23.48 11.50
C SER A 209 29.86 -23.31 11.11
N THR A 210 30.78 -23.15 12.07
CA THR A 210 32.24 -23.20 11.78
C THR A 210 32.76 -24.62 11.49
N THR A 211 31.89 -25.64 11.37
CA THR A 211 32.33 -27.02 11.14
C THR A 211 32.29 -27.46 9.67
N SER A 212 31.62 -26.73 8.76
CA SER A 212 31.45 -27.17 7.37
C SER A 212 32.37 -26.50 6.34
N GLN A 213 33.27 -25.60 6.76
CA GLN A 213 34.31 -25.05 5.87
C GLN A 213 35.63 -25.86 5.89
N ARG A 214 35.70 -26.99 6.62
CA ARG A 214 36.92 -27.81 6.70
C ARG A 214 37.03 -28.93 5.65
N TRP A 215 36.02 -29.12 4.81
CA TRP A 215 36.01 -30.20 3.80
C TRP A 215 36.25 -29.75 2.36
N LEU A 216 36.24 -28.45 2.08
CA LEU A 216 36.47 -27.91 0.72
C LEU A 216 37.90 -27.39 0.49
N LEU A 217 38.79 -27.46 1.49
CA LEU A 217 40.20 -27.06 1.33
C LEU A 217 41.19 -28.26 1.26
N CYS A 218 40.72 -29.50 1.31
CA CYS A 218 41.58 -30.69 1.20
C CYS A 218 41.55 -31.38 -0.17
N ALA A 219 40.72 -30.94 -1.12
CA ALA A 219 40.61 -31.55 -2.45
C ALA A 219 41.50 -30.90 -3.53
N GLU A 220 42.17 -29.77 -3.24
CA GLU A 220 43.07 -29.09 -4.19
C GLU A 220 44.57 -29.26 -3.87
N LEU A 221 44.93 -30.09 -2.88
CA LEU A 221 46.34 -30.32 -2.50
C LEU A 221 46.81 -31.78 -2.59
N SER A 222 46.12 -32.64 -3.33
CA SER A 222 46.67 -33.94 -3.72
C SER A 222 46.32 -34.24 -5.17
N GLY A 223 47.07 -33.63 -6.08
CA GLY A 223 47.20 -34.18 -7.43
C GLY A 223 47.80 -35.57 -7.33
N ASN A 224 47.03 -36.58 -7.74
CA ASN A 224 47.46 -37.77 -8.48
C ASN A 224 46.30 -38.77 -8.62
N TYR A 225 46.14 -39.20 -9.89
CA TYR A 225 45.29 -40.25 -10.46
C TYR A 225 43.84 -39.91 -10.80
#